data_AF-A0A7J7W7N4-F1
#
_entry.id   AF-A0A7J7W7N4-F1
#
_cell.length_a   1.000
_cell.length_b   1.000
_cell.length_c   1.000
_cell.angle_alpha   90.00
_cell.angle_beta   90.00
_cell.angle_gamma   90.00
#
_symmetry.space_group_name_H-M   'P 1'
#
loop_
_entity.id
_entity.type
_entity.pdbx_description
1 polymer ?
#
loop_
_entity_poly.entity_id
_entity_poly.type
_entity_poly.pdbx_seq_one_letter_code
_entity_poly.pdbx_strand_id
1 'polypeptide(L)'
;MTPQGHRAPPRINPDNYGMDLNSDDSTDDEAHPRKPIPSWARGTQLSQAIIHQYYHPPNLPELFGTILQLDLEDIFKKSKPRYHKRTSSAVWNSPPLQGSRVAGSLAYSLKKY
;
A
#
# COMPACT_ATOMS: atom_id res chain seq x y z
N MET A 1 32.02 7.74 -17.94
CA MET A 1 31.26 8.98 -17.68
C MET A 1 30.39 9.24 -18.89
N THR A 2 29.07 9.12 -18.76
CA THR A 2 28.09 9.42 -19.81
C THR A 2 27.42 10.74 -19.41
N PRO A 3 27.36 11.77 -20.27
CA PRO A 3 26.73 13.02 -19.88
C PRO A 3 25.22 12.80 -19.76
N GLN A 4 24.64 13.14 -18.61
CA GLN A 4 23.19 13.17 -18.46
C GLN A 4 22.65 14.38 -19.23
N GLY A 5 21.93 14.12 -20.31
CA GLY A 5 21.21 15.16 -21.06
C GLY A 5 20.13 15.81 -20.21
N HIS A 6 19.76 17.04 -20.56
CA HIS A 6 18.72 17.81 -19.86
C HIS A 6 17.41 17.01 -19.78
N ARG A 7 17.07 16.55 -18.57
CA ARG A 7 15.77 15.95 -18.30
C ARG A 7 14.73 17.06 -18.30
N ALA A 8 13.71 16.90 -19.14
CA ALA A 8 12.51 17.73 -19.03
C ALA A 8 11.96 17.64 -17.60
N PRO A 9 11.47 18.74 -17.01
CA PRO A 9 10.83 18.69 -15.71
C PRO A 9 9.74 17.63 -15.74
N PRO A 10 9.67 16.75 -14.74
CA PRO A 10 8.69 15.68 -14.72
C PRO A 10 7.29 16.30 -14.85
N ARG A 11 6.47 15.75 -15.75
CA ARG A 11 5.05 16.11 -15.80
C ARG A 11 4.42 15.59 -14.52
N ILE A 12 4.35 16.45 -13.50
CA ILE A 12 3.71 16.13 -12.22
C ILE A 12 2.22 16.07 -12.49
N ASN A 13 1.68 14.86 -12.62
CA ASN A 13 0.25 14.67 -12.59
C ASN A 13 -0.21 14.83 -11.12
N PRO A 14 -1.09 15.80 -10.80
CA PRO A 14 -1.56 16.02 -9.43
C PRO A 14 -2.27 14.79 -8.83
N ASP A 15 -2.78 13.88 -9.66
CA ASP A 15 -3.55 12.70 -9.25
C ASP A 15 -2.73 11.39 -9.26
N ASN A 16 -1.51 11.41 -9.81
CA ASN A 16 -0.66 10.22 -9.86
C ASN A 16 0.63 10.46 -9.09
N TYR A 17 0.93 9.63 -8.08
CA TYR A 17 2.20 9.71 -7.35
C TYR A 17 3.38 9.14 -8.16
N GLY A 18 3.08 8.39 -9.24
CA GLY A 18 4.07 7.71 -10.05
C GLY A 18 4.73 6.59 -9.25
N MET A 19 4.67 5.36 -9.76
CA MET A 19 5.71 4.39 -9.40
C MET A 19 6.96 4.87 -10.13
N ASP A 20 7.76 5.72 -9.47
CA ASP A 20 9.05 6.09 -10.01
C ASP A 20 9.93 4.83 -10.01
N LEU A 21 9.98 4.15 -11.15
CA LEU A 21 10.81 2.95 -11.37
C LEU A 21 12.29 3.31 -11.56
N ASN A 22 12.71 4.54 -11.26
CA ASN A 22 14.12 4.89 -11.20
C ASN A 22 14.74 4.20 -9.98
N SER A 23 15.64 3.25 -10.24
CA SER A 23 16.43 2.52 -9.25
C SER A 23 17.44 3.37 -8.47
N ASP A 24 17.37 4.69 -8.57
CA ASP A 24 18.22 5.66 -7.86
C ASP A 24 17.52 6.19 -6.58
N ASP A 25 16.62 5.37 -6.03
CA ASP A 25 15.94 5.44 -4.72
C ASP A 25 16.13 6.75 -3.95
N SER A 26 15.64 7.84 -4.54
CA SER A 26 15.20 8.98 -3.76
C SER A 26 13.82 8.58 -3.26
N THR A 27 13.79 7.88 -2.13
CA THR A 27 12.59 7.84 -1.29
C THR A 27 12.00 9.23 -1.19
N ASP A 28 10.67 9.32 -1.11
CA ASP A 28 9.98 10.57 -0.83
C ASP A 28 10.74 11.30 0.30
N ASP A 29 11.15 12.54 0.06
CA ASP A 29 11.76 13.33 1.12
C ASP A 29 10.64 13.54 2.13
N GLU A 30 10.62 12.75 3.20
CA GLU A 30 9.59 12.79 4.24
C GLU A 30 9.47 14.18 4.87
N ALA A 31 10.52 15.02 4.77
CA ALA A 31 10.49 16.41 5.19
C ALA A 31 9.83 17.35 4.16
N HIS A 32 9.70 16.94 2.90
CA HIS A 32 9.14 17.72 1.79
C HIS A 32 8.20 16.87 0.90
N PRO A 33 6.95 16.65 1.34
CA PRO A 33 5.96 15.91 0.57
C PRO A 33 5.81 16.51 -0.84
N ARG A 34 5.97 15.68 -1.88
CA ARG A 34 5.86 16.13 -3.28
C ARG A 34 4.54 16.80 -3.63
N LYS A 35 3.48 16.52 -2.86
CA LYS A 35 2.14 17.08 -3.04
C LYS A 35 1.61 17.66 -1.73
N PRO A 36 0.82 18.75 -1.78
CA PRO A 36 0.12 19.23 -0.60
C PRO A 36 -0.83 18.15 -0.07
N ILE A 37 -0.87 17.99 1.25
CA ILE A 37 -1.74 17.01 1.91
C ILE A 37 -3.20 17.40 1.64
N PRO A 38 -4.02 16.51 1.04
CA PRO A 38 -5.42 16.82 0.77
C PRO A 38 -6.23 16.96 2.06
N SER A 39 -7.37 17.66 2.00
CA SER A 39 -8.16 17.97 3.20
C SER A 39 -8.65 16.73 3.95
N TRP A 40 -9.00 15.67 3.23
CA TRP A 40 -9.48 14.40 3.81
C TRP A 40 -8.40 13.66 4.60
N ALA A 41 -7.11 13.91 4.30
CA ALA A 41 -5.97 13.23 4.90
C ALA A 41 -5.39 14.01 6.10
N ARG A 42 -6.08 15.03 6.62
CA ARG A 42 -5.60 15.85 7.75
C ARG A 42 -6.70 16.25 8.72
N GLY A 43 -6.30 16.50 9.97
CA GLY A 43 -7.13 17.15 10.99
C GLY A 43 -8.47 16.45 11.27
N THR A 44 -9.53 17.26 11.37
CA THR A 44 -10.87 16.80 11.75
C THR A 44 -11.54 15.93 10.69
N GLN A 45 -11.31 16.21 9.40
CA GLN A 45 -11.89 15.41 8.32
C GLN A 45 -11.39 13.96 8.36
N LEU A 46 -10.08 13.77 8.54
CA LEU A 46 -9.50 12.44 8.71
C LEU A 46 -10.04 11.75 9.98
N SER A 47 -10.07 12.46 11.11
CA SER A 47 -10.55 11.91 12.37
C SER A 47 -12.00 11.42 12.27
N GLN A 48 -12.89 12.21 11.67
CA GLN A 48 -14.29 11.83 11.43
C GLN A 48 -14.40 10.61 10.51
N ALA A 49 -13.64 10.57 9.43
CA ALA A 49 -13.63 9.44 8.49
C ALA A 49 -13.17 8.13 9.17
N ILE A 50 -12.12 8.19 9.98
CA ILE A 50 -11.61 7.02 10.72
C ILE A 50 -12.62 6.55 11.78
N ILE A 51 -13.23 7.46 12.53
CA ILE A 51 -14.30 7.12 13.49
C ILE A 51 -15.47 6.44 12.78
N HIS A 52 -15.89 6.99 11.63
CA HIS A 52 -16.96 6.40 10.85
C HIS A 52 -16.59 5.00 10.35
N GLN A 53 -15.40 4.81 9.76
CA GLN A 53 -14.94 3.50 9.29
C GLN A 53 -14.81 2.47 10.41
N TYR A 54 -14.43 2.92 11.62
CA TYR A 54 -14.33 2.05 12.79
C TYR A 54 -15.71 1.54 13.26
N TYR A 55 -16.71 2.42 13.34
CA TYR A 55 -18.06 2.04 13.79
C TYR A 55 -18.94 1.45 12.68
N HIS A 56 -18.59 1.67 11.41
CA HIS A 56 -19.30 1.16 10.24
C HIS A 56 -18.34 0.38 9.32
N PRO A 57 -17.85 -0.80 9.76
CA PRO A 57 -16.90 -1.58 8.97
C PRO A 57 -17.56 -2.09 7.68
N PRO A 58 -16.97 -1.85 6.50
CA PRO A 58 -17.49 -2.37 5.24
C PRO A 58 -17.23 -3.87 5.09
N ASN A 59 -17.96 -4.51 4.17
CA ASN A 59 -17.72 -5.89 3.78
C ASN A 59 -16.41 -6.01 2.98
N LEU A 60 -15.30 -6.34 3.65
CA LEU A 60 -13.97 -6.38 3.03
C LEU A 60 -13.85 -7.40 1.88
N PRO A 61 -14.38 -8.64 1.98
CA PRO A 61 -14.41 -9.57 0.85
C PRO A 61 -15.15 -9.05 -0.38
N GLU A 62 -16.25 -8.32 -0.19
CA GLU A 62 -17.00 -7.72 -1.29
C GLU A 62 -16.27 -6.51 -1.89
N LEU A 63 -15.61 -5.72 -1.04
CA LEU A 63 -14.90 -4.50 -1.45
C LEU A 63 -13.57 -4.81 -2.16
N PHE A 64 -12.80 -5.79 -1.68
CA PHE A 64 -11.43 -6.08 -2.14
C PHE A 64 -11.26 -7.46 -2.79
N GLY A 65 -12.24 -8.36 -2.67
CA GLY A 65 -12.15 -9.71 -3.22
C GLY A 65 -11.14 -10.61 -2.52
N THR A 66 -10.73 -11.66 -3.22
CA THR A 66 -9.73 -12.62 -2.73
C THR A 66 -8.31 -12.14 -3.07
N ILE A 67 -7.39 -12.28 -2.12
CA ILE A 67 -5.98 -11.99 -2.36
C ILE A 67 -5.40 -13.04 -3.33
N LEU A 68 -4.96 -12.59 -4.49
CA LEU A 68 -4.36 -13.43 -5.52
C LEU A 68 -2.99 -13.96 -5.09
N GLN A 69 -2.62 -15.13 -5.61
CA GLN A 69 -1.27 -15.66 -5.43
C GLN A 69 -0.26 -14.77 -6.15
N LEU A 70 0.86 -14.52 -5.50
CA LEU A 70 1.92 -13.68 -6.03
C LEU A 70 2.74 -14.43 -7.08
N ASP A 71 2.66 -13.99 -8.33
CA ASP A 71 3.55 -14.44 -9.40
C ASP A 71 4.68 -13.43 -9.60
N LEU A 72 5.88 -13.80 -9.15
CA LEU A 72 7.05 -12.94 -9.27
C LEU A 72 7.57 -12.86 -10.72
N GLU A 73 7.30 -13.86 -11.55
CA GLU A 73 7.69 -13.79 -12.96
C GLU A 73 6.82 -12.80 -13.70
N ASP A 74 5.51 -12.82 -13.45
CA ASP A 74 4.57 -11.87 -14.04
C ASP A 74 4.81 -10.44 -13.56
N ILE A 75 5.10 -10.24 -12.26
CA ILE A 75 5.34 -8.89 -11.71
C ILE A 75 6.65 -8.29 -12.24
N PHE A 76 7.74 -9.06 -12.22
CA PHE A 76 9.07 -8.54 -12.59
C PHE A 76 9.40 -8.72 -14.07
N LYS A 77 8.54 -9.42 -14.84
CA LYS A 77 8.77 -9.81 -16.22
C LYS A 77 10.14 -10.48 -16.42
N LYS A 78 10.55 -11.27 -15.42
CA LYS A 78 11.86 -11.92 -15.33
C LYS A 78 11.70 -13.29 -14.68
N SER A 79 12.42 -14.28 -15.18
CA SER A 79 12.55 -15.57 -14.51
C SER A 79 13.82 -15.61 -13.67
N LYS A 80 13.69 -15.94 -12.38
CA LYS A 80 14.82 -16.18 -11.48
C LYS A 80 14.60 -17.49 -10.73
N PRO A 81 15.64 -18.34 -10.56
CA PRO A 81 15.51 -19.57 -9.78
C PRO A 81 14.95 -19.33 -8.37
N ARG A 82 15.31 -18.20 -7.75
CA ARG A 82 14.83 -17.82 -6.41
C ARG A 82 13.31 -17.66 -6.32
N TYR A 83 12.63 -17.28 -7.40
CA TYR A 83 11.17 -17.09 -7.38
C TYR A 83 10.40 -18.40 -7.13
N HIS A 84 10.98 -19.52 -7.55
CA HIS A 84 10.40 -20.86 -7.36
C HIS A 84 10.99 -21.61 -6.16
N LYS A 85 12.17 -21.20 -5.67
CA LYS A 85 12.81 -21.84 -4.51
C LYS A 85 12.13 -21.38 -3.23
N ARG A 86 11.39 -22.29 -2.59
CA ARG A 86 10.63 -22.07 -1.36
C ARG A 86 11.29 -22.80 -0.18
N THR A 87 11.19 -22.22 1.02
CA THR A 87 11.58 -22.86 2.30
C THR A 87 10.35 -23.04 3.19
N SER A 88 10.52 -23.42 4.46
CA SER A 88 9.41 -23.60 5.42
C SER A 88 8.49 -22.38 5.55
N SER A 89 8.98 -21.16 5.24
CA SER A 89 8.19 -19.93 5.13
C SER A 89 7.01 -20.01 4.13
N ALA A 90 7.07 -20.95 3.20
CA ALA A 90 6.06 -21.19 2.19
C ALA A 90 4.87 -22.03 2.66
N VAL A 91 5.04 -22.74 3.76
CA VAL A 91 4.11 -23.76 4.25
C VAL A 91 3.33 -23.18 5.41
N TRP A 92 2.07 -22.83 5.13
CA TRP A 92 1.14 -22.31 6.13
C TRP A 92 0.18 -23.43 6.54
N ASN A 93 0.24 -23.84 7.80
CA ASN A 93 -0.63 -24.90 8.35
C ASN A 93 -2.03 -24.38 8.72
N SER A 94 -2.21 -23.06 8.76
CA SER A 94 -3.48 -22.40 8.99
C SER A 94 -4.11 -22.01 7.65
N PRO A 95 -5.43 -22.17 7.47
CA PRO A 95 -6.08 -21.72 6.25
C PRO A 95 -5.93 -20.19 6.09
N PRO A 96 -5.87 -19.68 4.85
CA PRO A 96 -6.00 -18.24 4.59
C PRO A 96 -7.30 -17.73 5.23
N LEU A 97 -7.26 -16.55 5.83
CA LEU A 97 -8.46 -15.95 6.39
C LEU A 97 -9.46 -15.70 5.25
N GLN A 98 -10.60 -16.38 5.29
CA GLN A 98 -11.66 -16.27 4.28
C GLN A 98 -12.53 -15.02 4.44
N GLY A 99 -12.11 -14.04 5.25
CA GLY A 99 -12.91 -12.84 5.46
C GLY A 99 -12.36 -11.87 6.50
N SER A 100 -13.07 -10.75 6.63
CA SER A 100 -12.81 -9.70 7.61
C SER A 100 -12.68 -10.31 9.01
N ARG A 101 -11.56 -10.03 9.69
CA ARG A 101 -11.52 -10.25 11.14
C ARG A 101 -12.62 -9.39 11.73
N VAL A 102 -13.58 -9.98 12.44
CA VAL A 102 -14.26 -9.22 13.51
C VAL A 102 -13.12 -8.67 14.36
N ALA A 103 -13.10 -7.36 14.61
CA ALA A 103 -12.05 -6.68 15.37
C ALA A 103 -12.01 -7.19 16.82
N GLY A 104 -11.56 -8.42 17.02
CA GLY A 104 -11.31 -9.06 18.29
C GLY A 104 -9.82 -8.97 18.57
N SER A 105 -9.48 -8.12 19.55
CA SER A 105 -8.26 -8.13 20.38
C SER A 105 -7.16 -7.07 20.17
N LEU A 106 -7.33 -6.04 19.34
CA LEU A 106 -6.59 -4.77 19.53
C LEU A 106 -7.57 -3.67 19.95
N ALA A 107 -8.03 -3.79 21.20
CA ALA A 107 -8.91 -2.82 21.83
C ALA A 107 -8.13 -1.54 22.20
N TYR A 108 -7.74 -0.75 21.20
CA TYR A 108 -7.72 0.70 21.38
C TYR A 108 -9.11 1.20 21.05
N SER A 109 -10.01 1.06 22.03
CA SER A 109 -11.33 1.69 21.96
C SER A 109 -11.12 3.19 21.77
N LEU A 110 -11.50 3.71 20.60
CA LEU A 110 -11.70 5.15 20.42
C LEU A 110 -12.76 5.57 21.44
N LYS A 111 -12.31 6.20 22.53
CA LYS A 111 -13.22 6.68 23.57
C LYS A 111 -14.15 7.70 22.94
N LYS A 112 -15.46 7.45 23.04
CA LYS A 112 -16.46 8.47 22.75
C LYS A 112 -16.35 9.52 23.86
N TYR A 113 -16.04 10.76 23.49
CA TYR A 113 -16.27 11.93 24.32
C TYR A 113 -17.66 12.47 24.00
#